data_AF-E9PR64-F1
#
_entry.id   AF-E9PR64-F1
#
_cell.length_a   1.000
_cell.length_b   1.000
_cell.length_c   1.000
_cell.angle_alpha   90.00
_cell.angle_beta   90.00
_cell.angle_gamma   90.00
#
_symmetry.space_group_name_H-M   'P 1'
#
loop_
_entity.id
_entity.type
_entity.pdbx_description
1 polymer ?
#
loop_
_entity_poly.entity_id
_entity_poly.type
_entity_poly.pdbx_seq_one_letter_code
_entity_poly.pdbx_strand_id
1 'polypeptide(L)'
;MAGQGLPLHVATLLTGLLECLGFAGVLFGWPSLVFVFKNEDYFKDLCGPDAGPIGNATGQADCKAQDERFSLIFTLGSFMNNFMTFPTGYIFDRFKTTVARLIAIFFYTTATLIIAFTSAGSAVLLFLAMPMLTIGGILFLITNLQIGNLFGQHRSTIITLYNGAFDSS
;
A
#
# COMPACT_ATOMS: atom_id res chain seq x y z
N MET A 1 -8.91 40.54 -3.89
CA MET A 1 -9.35 39.23 -4.42
C MET A 1 -8.88 38.10 -3.48
N ALA A 2 -9.36 38.06 -2.23
CA ALA A 2 -8.80 37.20 -1.17
C ALA A 2 -9.82 36.19 -0.56
N GLY A 3 -11.04 36.07 -1.11
CA GLY A 3 -12.13 35.32 -0.48
C GLY A 3 -12.43 33.91 -1.03
N GLN A 4 -11.89 33.53 -2.20
CA GLN A 4 -12.26 32.27 -2.88
C GLN A 4 -11.24 31.13 -2.76
N GLY A 5 -10.01 31.39 -2.27
CA GLY A 5 -8.96 30.37 -2.20
C GLY A 5 -9.08 29.40 -1.01
N LEU A 6 -9.57 29.87 0.14
CA LEU A 6 -9.66 29.06 1.35
C LEU A 6 -10.57 27.82 1.23
N PRO A 7 -11.82 27.91 0.71
CA PRO A 7 -12.67 26.73 0.56
C PRO A 7 -12.06 25.71 -0.41
N LEU A 8 -11.37 26.17 -1.46
CA LEU A 8 -10.69 25.30 -2.41
C LEU A 8 -9.46 24.62 -1.80
N HIS A 9 -8.70 25.31 -0.96
CA HIS A 9 -7.55 24.73 -0.25
C HIS A 9 -8.01 23.66 0.74
N VAL A 10 -9.08 23.93 1.49
CA VAL A 10 -9.67 22.95 2.42
C VAL A 10 -10.25 21.75 1.68
N ALA A 11 -10.96 21.98 0.56
CA ALA A 11 -11.45 20.88 -0.28
C ALA A 11 -10.30 20.00 -0.77
N THR A 12 -9.23 20.60 -1.30
CA THR A 12 -8.03 19.89 -1.77
C THR A 12 -7.38 19.08 -0.64
N LEU A 13 -7.31 19.64 0.58
CA LEU A 13 -6.80 18.94 1.76
C LEU A 13 -7.67 17.72 2.10
N LEU A 14 -8.98 17.88 2.17
CA LEU A 14 -9.89 16.79 2.52
C LEU A 14 -9.86 15.67 1.48
N THR A 15 -9.86 16.01 0.18
CA THR A 15 -9.77 15.02 -0.89
C THR A 15 -8.43 14.28 -0.86
N GLY A 16 -7.33 14.98 -0.59
CA GLY A 16 -6.03 14.33 -0.45
C GLY A 16 -5.98 13.40 0.77
N LEU A 17 -6.56 13.80 1.90
CA LEU A 17 -6.59 12.95 3.10
C LEU A 17 -7.38 11.67 2.87
N LEU A 18 -8.53 11.78 2.20
CA LEU A 18 -9.32 10.62 1.80
C LEU A 18 -8.56 9.72 0.82
N GLU A 19 -7.80 10.30 -0.10
CA GLU A 19 -6.93 9.54 -1.00
C GLU A 19 -5.83 8.79 -0.22
N CYS A 20 -5.18 9.45 0.74
CA CYS A 20 -4.16 8.79 1.56
C CYS A 20 -4.75 7.66 2.42
N LEU A 21 -5.89 7.90 3.07
CA LEU A 21 -6.60 6.90 3.88
C LEU A 21 -7.08 5.70 3.07
N GLY A 22 -7.51 5.92 1.82
CA GLY A 22 -8.08 4.84 1.00
C GLY A 22 -7.02 4.04 0.24
N PHE A 23 -5.92 4.68 -0.16
CA PHE A 23 -5.05 4.12 -1.19
C PHE A 23 -3.56 4.20 -0.89
N ALA A 24 -3.09 5.02 0.04
CA ALA A 24 -1.66 5.25 0.13
C ALA A 24 -0.93 4.20 1.00
N GLY A 25 -1.47 3.80 2.15
CA GLY A 25 -0.77 2.92 3.10
C GLY A 25 -1.33 1.50 3.24
N VAL A 26 -1.97 0.93 2.20
CA VAL A 26 -2.54 -0.44 2.23
C VAL A 26 -1.55 -1.52 2.71
N LEU A 27 -0.25 -1.28 2.57
CA LEU A 27 0.80 -2.13 3.11
C LEU A 27 0.71 -2.32 4.63
N PHE A 28 0.31 -1.30 5.39
CA PHE A 28 0.20 -1.39 6.85
C PHE A 28 -1.00 -2.24 7.29
N GLY A 29 -2.06 -2.29 6.47
CA GLY A 29 -3.17 -3.23 6.60
C GLY A 29 -2.86 -4.67 6.17
N TRP A 30 -1.63 -5.00 5.79
CA TRP A 30 -1.24 -6.33 5.29
C TRP A 30 -1.67 -7.51 6.19
N PRO A 31 -1.57 -7.46 7.53
CA PRO A 31 -2.03 -8.57 8.38
C PRO A 31 -3.50 -8.95 8.14
N SER A 32 -4.36 -7.96 7.88
CA SER A 32 -5.78 -8.17 7.55
C SER A 32 -5.95 -8.83 6.18
N LEU A 33 -5.15 -8.43 5.18
CA LEU A 33 -5.15 -9.05 3.86
C LEU A 33 -4.68 -10.50 3.89
N VAL A 34 -3.63 -10.80 4.66
CA VAL A 34 -3.14 -12.18 4.84
C VAL A 34 -4.22 -13.09 5.40
N PHE A 35 -5.01 -12.61 6.37
CA PHE A 35 -6.13 -13.37 6.89
C PHE A 35 -7.15 -13.74 5.80
N VAL A 36 -7.49 -12.77 4.92
CA VAL A 36 -8.39 -13.02 3.78
C VAL A 36 -7.76 -14.00 2.78
N PHE A 37 -6.50 -13.83 2.41
CA PHE A 37 -5.83 -14.74 1.48
C PHE A 37 -5.74 -16.18 2.01
N LYS A 38 -5.53 -16.34 3.32
CA LYS A 38 -5.56 -17.66 3.96
C LYS A 38 -6.96 -18.30 3.90
N ASN A 39 -8.02 -17.51 4.09
CA ASN A 39 -9.40 -18.02 3.97
C ASN A 39 -9.75 -18.42 2.52
N GLU A 40 -9.15 -17.74 1.53
CA GLU A 40 -9.28 -18.06 0.10
C GLU A 40 -8.29 -19.15 -0.36
N ASP A 41 -7.70 -19.91 0.57
CA ASP A 41 -6.80 -21.04 0.30
C ASP A 41 -5.51 -20.69 -0.49
N TYR A 42 -5.06 -19.43 -0.45
CA TYR A 42 -3.80 -19.04 -1.12
C TYR A 42 -2.60 -19.75 -0.50
N PHE A 43 -1.71 -20.30 -1.34
CA PHE A 43 -0.51 -21.03 -0.91
C PHE A 43 -0.79 -22.24 0.01
N LYS A 44 -2.02 -22.76 0.03
CA LYS A 44 -2.40 -23.93 0.83
C LYS A 44 -1.60 -25.18 0.48
N ASP A 45 -1.13 -25.28 -0.77
CA ASP A 45 -0.27 -26.38 -1.24
C ASP A 45 1.06 -26.48 -0.49
N LEU A 46 1.52 -25.39 0.13
CA LEU A 46 2.74 -25.37 0.94
C LEU A 46 2.52 -25.93 2.36
N CYS A 47 1.26 -26.14 2.75
CA CYS A 47 0.91 -26.82 3.99
C CYS A 47 0.83 -28.32 3.71
N GLY A 48 1.95 -29.02 3.91
CA GLY A 48 2.02 -30.46 3.66
C GLY A 48 1.15 -31.28 4.63
N PRO A 49 0.76 -32.51 4.26
CA PRO A 49 0.07 -33.45 5.14
C PRO A 49 0.96 -34.08 6.23
N ASP A 50 2.17 -33.56 6.49
CA ASP A 50 3.14 -34.12 7.44
C ASP A 50 2.81 -33.85 8.92
N ALA A 51 1.54 -33.65 9.24
CA ALA A 51 1.02 -33.97 10.56
C ALA A 51 0.49 -35.41 10.51
N GLY A 52 1.39 -36.38 10.69
CA GLY A 52 0.99 -37.76 10.98
C GLY A 52 -0.04 -37.78 12.13
N PRO A 53 -0.95 -38.77 12.16
CA PRO A 53 -2.04 -38.81 13.13
C PRO A 53 -1.51 -39.18 14.51
N ILE A 54 -0.87 -38.25 15.22
CA ILE A 54 -0.48 -38.44 16.61
C ILE A 54 -0.69 -37.13 17.37
N GLY A 55 -1.82 -37.08 18.09
CA GLY A 55 -1.97 -36.18 19.24
C GLY A 55 -3.23 -35.32 19.19
N ASN A 56 -4.19 -35.65 20.06
CA ASN A 56 -5.32 -34.81 20.46
C ASN A 56 -4.85 -33.43 21.00
N ALA A 57 -4.52 -32.49 20.12
CA ALA A 57 -4.32 -31.09 20.48
C ALA A 57 -4.88 -30.18 19.39
N THR A 58 -5.79 -29.31 19.78
CA THR A 58 -6.40 -28.21 19.02
C THR A 58 -5.36 -27.17 18.58
N GLY A 59 -4.50 -27.51 17.63
CA GLY A 59 -3.46 -26.62 17.13
C GLY A 59 -3.10 -26.95 15.68
N GLN A 60 -3.51 -26.06 14.79
CA GLN A 60 -3.09 -25.91 13.40
C GLN A 60 -1.62 -26.34 13.19
N ALA A 61 -1.41 -27.53 12.60
CA ALA A 61 -0.07 -27.99 12.26
C ALA A 61 0.59 -27.01 11.26
N ASP A 62 1.86 -26.72 11.51
CA ASP A 62 2.67 -25.62 10.96
C ASP A 62 2.55 -25.41 9.43
N CYS A 63 1.68 -24.48 9.02
CA CYS A 63 1.75 -23.80 7.71
C CYS A 63 2.91 -22.78 7.65
N LYS A 64 4.06 -23.10 8.26
CA LYS A 64 5.20 -22.16 8.37
C LYS A 64 5.68 -21.68 7.00
N ALA A 65 5.72 -22.58 6.01
CA ALA A 65 6.12 -22.24 4.64
C ALA A 65 5.15 -21.26 3.95
N GLN A 66 3.85 -21.31 4.27
CA GLN A 66 2.86 -20.35 3.77
C GLN A 66 3.11 -18.97 4.39
N ASP A 67 3.34 -18.91 5.70
CA ASP A 67 3.63 -17.65 6.41
C ASP A 67 4.96 -17.03 5.99
N GLU A 68 5.96 -17.85 5.68
CA GLU A 68 7.23 -17.39 5.09
C GLU A 68 6.99 -16.72 3.73
N ARG A 69 6.11 -17.25 2.87
CA ARG A 69 5.77 -16.60 1.58
C ARG A 69 5.10 -15.25 1.78
N PHE A 70 4.09 -15.17 2.65
CA PHE A 70 3.43 -13.88 2.93
C PHE A 70 4.38 -12.87 3.58
N SER A 71 5.28 -13.31 4.45
CA SER A 71 6.32 -12.48 5.04
C SER A 71 7.31 -11.96 3.99
N LEU A 72 7.65 -12.78 2.99
CA LEU A 72 8.51 -12.38 1.88
C LEU A 72 7.83 -11.33 1.00
N ILE A 73 6.54 -11.50 0.69
CA ILE A 73 5.74 -10.52 -0.07
C ILE A 73 5.72 -9.17 0.67
N PHE A 74 5.45 -9.18 1.98
CA PHE A 74 5.50 -7.98 2.81
C PHE A 74 6.89 -7.31 2.82
N THR A 75 7.94 -8.12 2.94
CA THR A 75 9.33 -7.65 2.92
C THR A 75 9.67 -6.97 1.60
N LEU A 76 9.27 -7.57 0.47
CA LEU A 76 9.46 -6.97 -0.86
C LEU A 76 8.67 -5.67 -1.00
N GLY A 77 7.40 -5.65 -0.58
CA GLY A 77 6.58 -4.44 -0.59
C GLY A 77 7.22 -3.30 0.21
N SER A 78 7.68 -3.59 1.43
CA SER A 78 8.35 -2.64 2.33
C SER A 78 9.69 -2.16 1.79
N PHE A 79 10.48 -3.05 1.21
CA PHE A 79 11.74 -2.69 0.56
C PHE A 79 11.49 -1.77 -0.64
N MET A 80 10.51 -2.10 -1.48
CA MET A 80 10.14 -1.30 -2.66
C MET A 80 9.59 0.07 -2.28
N ASN A 81 8.82 0.16 -1.20
CA ASN A 81 8.32 1.42 -0.65
C ASN A 81 9.48 2.42 -0.39
N ASN A 82 10.54 1.93 0.27
CA ASN A 82 11.72 2.75 0.57
C ASN A 82 12.61 2.97 -0.66
N PHE A 83 12.92 1.91 -1.40
CA PHE A 83 13.83 1.96 -2.53
C PHE A 83 13.31 2.85 -3.65
N MET A 84 12.02 2.76 -3.98
CA MET A 84 11.42 3.58 -5.04
C MET A 84 11.22 5.03 -4.63
N THR A 85 11.32 5.39 -3.34
CA THR A 85 11.27 6.80 -2.91
C THR A 85 12.35 7.65 -3.58
N PHE A 86 13.55 7.10 -3.83
CA PHE A 86 14.62 7.85 -4.48
C PHE A 86 14.36 8.11 -5.99
N PRO A 87 14.11 7.10 -6.84
CA PRO A 87 13.73 7.32 -8.24
C PRO A 87 12.47 8.18 -8.40
N THR A 88 11.46 7.95 -7.56
CA THR A 88 10.21 8.71 -7.63
C THR A 88 10.39 10.15 -7.20
N GLY A 89 11.23 10.43 -6.20
CA GLY A 89 11.65 11.79 -5.84
C GLY A 89 12.30 12.53 -7.01
N TYR A 90 13.22 11.87 -7.73
CA TYR A 90 13.81 12.46 -8.94
C TYR A 90 12.77 12.77 -10.03
N ILE A 91 11.84 11.84 -10.29
CA ILE A 91 10.77 12.04 -11.27
C ILE A 91 9.89 13.22 -10.86
N PHE A 92 9.53 13.29 -9.58
CA PHE A 92 8.70 14.33 -9.02
C PHE A 92 9.34 15.71 -9.14
N ASP A 93 10.64 15.81 -8.82
CA ASP A 93 11.40 17.06 -8.92
C ASP A 93 11.55 17.52 -10.38
N ARG A 94 11.76 16.60 -11.32
CA ARG A 94 12.03 16.93 -12.73
C ARG A 94 10.77 17.12 -13.58
N PHE A 95 9.80 16.23 -13.43
CA PHE A 95 8.60 16.14 -14.28
C PHE A 95 7.34 16.69 -13.61
N LYS A 96 7.48 17.23 -12.39
CA LYS A 96 6.40 17.81 -11.58
C LYS A 96 5.37 16.76 -11.13
N THR A 97 4.43 17.24 -10.32
CA THR A 97 3.42 16.44 -9.62
C THR A 97 2.51 15.65 -10.55
N THR A 98 2.10 16.21 -11.69
CA THR A 98 1.13 15.56 -12.58
C THR A 98 1.64 14.24 -13.15
N VAL A 99 2.90 14.21 -13.61
CA VAL A 99 3.51 13.00 -14.17
C VAL A 99 3.69 11.94 -13.07
N ALA A 100 4.15 12.36 -11.88
CA ALA A 100 4.27 11.46 -10.73
C ALA A 100 2.92 10.83 -10.35
N ARG A 101 1.82 11.60 -10.36
CA ARG A 101 0.46 11.09 -10.08
C ARG A 101 -0.03 10.11 -11.14
N LEU A 102 0.21 10.37 -12.43
CA LEU A 102 -0.18 9.43 -13.50
C LEU A 102 0.55 8.09 -13.37
N ILE A 103 1.83 8.12 -13.02
CA ILE A 103 2.63 6.92 -12.74
C ILE A 103 2.06 6.18 -11.51
N ALA A 104 1.73 6.91 -10.45
CA ALA A 104 1.12 6.35 -9.25
C ALA A 104 -0.19 5.60 -9.57
N ILE A 105 -1.09 6.26 -10.30
CA ILE A 105 -2.39 5.70 -10.71
C ILE A 105 -2.18 4.45 -11.57
N PHE A 106 -1.23 4.47 -12.51
CA PHE A 106 -0.92 3.32 -13.34
C PHE A 106 -0.48 2.10 -12.52
N PHE A 107 0.50 2.28 -11.63
CA PHE A 107 0.99 1.20 -10.78
C PHE A 107 -0.10 0.69 -9.83
N TYR A 108 -0.83 1.60 -9.18
CA TYR A 108 -1.87 1.26 -8.22
C TYR A 108 -3.05 0.54 -8.86
N THR A 109 -3.52 1.01 -10.01
CA THR A 109 -4.61 0.39 -10.77
C THR A 109 -4.19 -0.98 -11.28
N THR A 110 -2.97 -1.11 -11.80
CA THR A 110 -2.47 -2.41 -12.29
C THR A 110 -2.34 -3.41 -11.13
N ALA A 111 -1.81 -2.99 -9.99
CA ALA A 111 -1.68 -3.84 -8.81
C ALA A 111 -3.03 -4.31 -8.28
N THR A 112 -4.01 -3.40 -8.14
CA THR A 112 -5.36 -3.74 -7.66
C THR A 112 -6.10 -4.64 -8.63
N LEU A 113 -5.94 -4.44 -9.95
CA LEU A 113 -6.48 -5.36 -10.97
C LEU A 113 -5.85 -6.75 -10.86
N ILE A 114 -4.52 -6.83 -10.68
CA ILE A 114 -3.86 -8.12 -10.46
C ILE A 114 -4.44 -8.81 -9.22
N ILE A 115 -4.53 -8.13 -8.09
CA ILE A 115 -5.09 -8.69 -6.84
C ILE A 115 -6.53 -9.15 -7.04
N ALA A 116 -7.36 -8.35 -7.74
CA ALA A 116 -8.77 -8.66 -7.97
C ALA A 116 -8.99 -9.91 -8.84
N PHE A 117 -8.10 -10.20 -9.79
CA PHE A 117 -8.19 -11.38 -10.66
C PHE A 117 -7.29 -12.54 -10.21
N THR A 118 -6.55 -12.37 -9.12
CA THR A 118 -5.73 -13.46 -8.58
C THR A 118 -6.63 -14.48 -7.87
N SER A 119 -6.24 -15.75 -7.96
CA SER A 119 -6.89 -16.88 -7.26
C SER A 119 -5.80 -17.73 -6.59
N ALA A 120 -6.19 -18.74 -5.81
CA ALA A 120 -5.24 -19.64 -5.14
C ALA A 120 -4.19 -20.24 -6.11
N GLY A 121 -4.59 -20.61 -7.33
CA GLY A 121 -3.70 -21.16 -8.36
C GLY A 121 -2.74 -20.14 -8.99
N SER A 122 -3.01 -18.84 -8.84
CA SER A 122 -2.16 -17.75 -9.35
C SER A 122 -1.58 -16.88 -8.23
N ALA A 123 -1.58 -17.35 -6.98
CA ALA A 123 -1.12 -16.61 -5.79
C ALA A 123 0.30 -16.02 -5.92
N VAL A 124 1.15 -16.60 -6.79
CA VAL A 124 2.48 -16.08 -7.11
C VAL A 124 2.43 -14.65 -7.68
N LEU A 125 1.33 -14.23 -8.32
CA LEU A 125 1.17 -12.87 -8.82
C LEU A 125 1.18 -11.81 -7.70
N LEU A 126 0.90 -12.19 -6.46
CA LEU A 126 1.00 -11.29 -5.30
C LEU A 126 2.44 -10.76 -5.09
N PHE A 127 3.46 -11.53 -5.50
CA PHE A 127 4.86 -11.08 -5.45
C PHE A 127 5.13 -9.90 -6.38
N LEU A 128 4.36 -9.75 -7.45
CA LEU A 128 4.43 -8.60 -8.36
C LEU A 128 3.47 -7.50 -7.90
N ALA A 129 2.23 -7.87 -7.56
CA ALA A 129 1.18 -6.91 -7.27
C ALA A 129 1.50 -6.07 -6.03
N MET A 130 1.98 -6.67 -4.95
CA MET A 130 2.24 -5.94 -3.71
C MET A 130 3.32 -4.87 -3.84
N PRO A 131 4.52 -5.14 -4.41
CA PRO A 131 5.47 -4.11 -4.77
C PRO A 131 4.90 -2.98 -5.62
N MET A 132 4.11 -3.29 -6.66
CA MET A 132 3.51 -2.25 -7.50
C MET A 132 2.51 -1.40 -6.71
N LEU A 133 1.73 -2.03 -5.81
CA LEU A 133 0.79 -1.35 -4.93
C LEU A 133 1.50 -0.36 -4.00
N THR A 134 2.61 -0.77 -3.37
CA THR A 134 3.37 0.09 -2.44
C THR A 134 4.04 1.26 -3.16
N ILE A 135 4.54 1.04 -4.38
CA ILE A 135 5.11 2.11 -5.22
C ILE A 135 4.04 3.16 -5.56
N GLY A 136 2.83 2.73 -5.93
CA GLY A 136 1.71 3.64 -6.17
C GLY A 136 1.31 4.41 -4.90
N GLY A 137 1.24 3.70 -3.77
CA GLY A 137 0.86 4.29 -2.48
C GLY A 137 1.80 5.38 -1.97
N ILE A 138 3.12 5.13 -2.00
CA ILE A 138 4.10 6.15 -1.58
C ILE A 138 4.11 7.38 -2.48
N LEU A 139 3.88 7.20 -3.79
CA LEU A 139 3.75 8.31 -4.72
C LEU A 139 2.51 9.18 -4.42
N PHE A 140 1.38 8.57 -4.02
CA PHE A 140 0.22 9.34 -3.57
C PHE A 140 0.55 10.17 -2.33
N LEU A 141 1.24 9.58 -1.33
CA LEU A 141 1.68 10.32 -0.16
C LEU A 141 2.56 11.52 -0.57
N ILE A 142 3.66 11.28 -1.29
CA ILE A 142 4.63 12.33 -1.67
C ILE A 142 3.94 13.48 -2.42
N THR A 143 3.03 13.15 -3.34
CA THR A 143 2.31 14.17 -4.12
C THR A 143 1.31 14.96 -3.27
N ASN A 144 0.65 14.32 -2.29
CA ASN A 144 -0.26 14.99 -1.36
C ASN A 144 0.47 15.87 -0.32
N LEU A 145 1.71 15.54 0.05
CA LEU A 145 2.51 16.39 0.95
C LEU A 145 2.73 17.82 0.40
N GLN A 146 2.67 18.03 -0.92
CA GLN A 146 2.75 19.37 -1.51
C GLN A 146 1.60 20.28 -1.10
N ILE A 147 0.44 19.72 -0.77
CA ILE A 147 -0.75 20.49 -0.36
C ILE A 147 -0.44 21.29 0.92
N GLY A 148 0.47 20.80 1.77
CA GLY A 148 0.95 21.56 2.92
C GLY A 148 1.55 22.92 2.56
N ASN A 149 2.12 23.09 1.36
CA ASN A 149 2.67 24.38 0.91
C ASN A 149 1.58 25.45 0.73
N LEU A 150 0.32 25.06 0.51
CA LEU A 150 -0.81 25.98 0.35
C LEU A 150 -1.24 26.64 1.68
N PHE A 151 -0.82 26.09 2.81
CA PHE A 151 -1.24 26.52 4.15
C PHE A 151 -0.18 27.32 4.91
N GLY A 152 0.92 27.71 4.26
CA GLY A 152 1.92 28.62 4.80
C GLY A 152 2.43 28.18 6.18
N GLN A 153 2.07 28.93 7.23
CA GLN A 153 2.49 28.67 8.62
C GLN A 153 2.02 27.31 9.17
N HIS A 154 0.92 26.75 8.65
CA HIS A 154 0.39 25.46 9.10
C HIS A 154 0.89 24.27 8.27
N ARG A 155 1.87 24.48 7.38
CA ARG A 155 2.43 23.44 6.50
C ARG A 155 2.81 22.17 7.24
N SER A 156 3.51 22.29 8.37
CA SER A 156 3.95 21.12 9.14
C SER A 156 2.78 20.31 9.67
N THR A 157 1.75 20.97 10.20
CA THR A 157 0.54 20.30 10.71
C THR A 157 -0.16 19.51 9.61
N ILE A 158 -0.27 20.09 8.41
CA ILE A 158 -0.86 19.41 7.25
C ILE A 158 -0.03 18.20 6.82
N ILE A 159 1.29 18.35 6.74
CA ILE A 159 2.20 17.23 6.40
C ILE A 159 2.08 16.10 7.44
N THR A 160 2.06 16.43 8.73
CA THR A 160 1.87 15.43 9.80
C THR A 160 0.52 14.73 9.67
N LEU A 161 -0.55 15.46 9.34
CA LEU A 161 -1.87 14.88 9.14
C LEU A 161 -1.89 13.89 7.97
N TYR A 162 -1.20 14.18 6.88
CA TYR A 162 -1.04 13.26 5.76
C TYR A 162 -0.27 11.98 6.10
N ASN A 163 0.82 12.10 6.87
CA ASN A 163 1.55 10.91 7.34
C ASN A 163 0.67 10.08 8.29
N GLY A 164 -0.05 10.73 9.20
CA GLY A 164 -1.01 10.04 10.07
C GLY A 164 -2.10 9.31 9.27
N ALA A 165 -2.64 9.93 8.22
CA ALA A 165 -3.59 9.31 7.31
C ALA A 165 -2.98 8.11 6.54
N PHE A 166 -1.74 8.22 6.10
CA PHE A 166 -1.00 7.15 5.43
C PHE A 166 -0.74 5.96 6.34
N ASP A 167 -0.31 6.20 7.58
CA ASP A 167 -0.02 5.12 8.52
C ASP A 167 -1.30 4.46 9.09
N SER A 168 -2.44 5.14 9.01
CA SER A 168 -3.74 4.66 9.52
C SER A 168 -4.60 3.93 8.49
N SER A 169 -4.23 3.95 7.21
CA SER A 169 -4.97 3.27 6.13
C SER A 169 -4.84 1.75 6.19
#